data_AF-A0A0F9KAF0-F1
#
_entry.id   AF-A0A0F9KAF0-F1
#
_cell.length_a   1.000
_cell.length_b   1.000
_cell.length_c   1.000
_cell.angle_alpha   90.00
_cell.angle_beta   90.00
_cell.angle_gamma   90.00
#
_symmetry.space_group_name_H-M   'P 1'
#
loop_
_entity.id
_entity.type
_entity.pdbx_description
1 polymer ?
#
loop_
_entity_poly.entity_id
_entity_poly.type
_entity_poly.pdbx_seq_one_letter_code
_entity_poly.pdbx_strand_id
1 'polypeptide(L)'
;MRQVKTEWQKRPVDRIFREGYELKTQGKCPTCKQPINVEEFRDELSWKEYEIAGMCQSCQDKVFEEAEGYDTVQELFEDNYHDPKQALQHESRADNKTTVEEAEA
;
A
#
# COMPACT_ATOMS: atom_id res chain seq x y z
N MET A 1 41.34 9.21 4.73
CA MET A 1 40.50 9.47 3.55
C MET A 1 39.10 8.93 3.82
N ARG A 2 38.01 9.62 3.42
CA ARG A 2 36.65 9.05 3.48
C ARG A 2 36.45 8.14 2.27
N GLN A 3 36.04 6.89 2.49
CA GLN A 3 35.63 6.01 1.39
C GLN A 3 34.30 6.54 0.83
N VAL A 4 34.29 6.94 -0.45
CA VAL A 4 33.07 7.30 -1.15
C VAL A 4 32.34 6.01 -1.51
N LYS A 5 31.16 5.80 -0.92
CA LYS A 5 30.28 4.69 -1.26
C LYS A 5 29.84 4.81 -2.72
N THR A 6 29.97 3.73 -3.48
CA THR A 6 29.40 3.66 -4.83
C THR A 6 27.87 3.75 -4.76
N GLU A 7 27.21 4.08 -5.87
CA GLU A 7 25.74 4.19 -5.97
C GLU A 7 25.03 2.96 -5.34
N TRP A 8 25.56 1.78 -5.64
CA TRP A 8 25.24 0.43 -5.13
C TRP A 8 25.26 0.25 -3.61
N GLN A 9 25.96 1.13 -2.91
CA GLN A 9 26.18 1.06 -1.47
C GLN A 9 25.34 2.10 -0.72
N LYS A 10 24.57 2.95 -1.44
CA LYS A 10 23.65 3.94 -0.89
C LYS A 10 22.32 3.29 -0.48
N ARG A 11 21.69 2.51 -1.36
CA ARG A 11 20.39 1.84 -1.10
C ARG A 11 20.61 0.43 -0.54
N PRO A 12 20.01 0.04 0.61
CA PRO A 12 20.16 -1.30 1.17
C PRO A 12 19.64 -2.42 0.26
N VAL A 13 18.57 -2.16 -0.50
CA VAL A 13 17.97 -3.12 -1.45
C VAL A 13 18.99 -3.53 -2.52
N ASP A 14 19.70 -2.58 -3.12
CA ASP A 14 20.71 -2.81 -4.16
C ASP A 14 21.89 -3.69 -3.68
N ARG A 15 22.20 -3.65 -2.38
CA ARG A 15 23.23 -4.50 -1.76
C ARG A 15 22.80 -5.95 -1.60
N ILE A 16 21.50 -6.22 -1.56
CA ILE A 16 20.91 -7.56 -1.42
C ILE A 16 20.61 -8.12 -2.83
N PHE A 17 19.97 -7.31 -3.68
CA PHE A 17 19.49 -7.70 -5.02
C PHE A 17 20.43 -7.22 -6.12
N ARG A 18 21.72 -7.57 -6.01
CA ARG A 18 22.81 -7.08 -6.86
C ARG A 18 22.56 -7.29 -8.37
N GLU A 19 22.05 -8.44 -8.79
CA GLU A 19 21.79 -8.75 -10.20
C GLU A 19 20.65 -7.89 -10.78
N GLY A 20 19.50 -7.84 -10.11
CA GLY A 20 18.36 -7.02 -10.53
C GLY A 20 18.68 -5.51 -10.49
N TYR A 21 19.62 -5.10 -9.64
CA TYR A 21 20.27 -3.81 -9.75
C TYR A 21 21.13 -3.72 -11.04
N GLU A 22 22.10 -4.62 -11.30
CA GLU A 22 23.05 -4.50 -12.42
C GLU A 22 22.37 -4.49 -13.80
N LEU A 23 21.24 -5.20 -13.94
CA LEU A 23 20.40 -5.16 -15.14
C LEU A 23 19.84 -3.75 -15.41
N LYS A 24 19.50 -2.97 -14.37
CA LYS A 24 18.91 -1.64 -14.53
C LYS A 24 19.89 -0.59 -15.09
N THR A 25 21.21 -0.62 -14.82
CA THR A 25 22.14 0.25 -15.61
C THR A 25 22.34 -0.23 -17.04
N GLN A 26 22.14 -1.51 -17.32
CA GLN A 26 22.23 -2.04 -18.68
C GLN A 26 20.97 -1.73 -19.50
N GLY A 27 20.01 -0.97 -18.94
CA GLY A 27 18.71 -0.72 -19.56
C GLY A 27 17.91 -2.01 -19.77
N LYS A 28 17.98 -2.96 -18.82
CA LYS A 28 17.30 -4.26 -18.90
C LYS A 28 16.31 -4.45 -17.75
N CYS A 29 15.18 -5.08 -18.07
CA CYS A 29 14.20 -5.49 -17.08
C CYS A 29 14.83 -6.50 -16.09
N PRO A 30 14.70 -6.31 -14.76
CA PRO A 30 15.24 -7.25 -13.78
C PRO A 30 14.52 -8.61 -13.79
N THR A 31 13.29 -8.65 -14.30
CA THR A 31 12.42 -9.84 -14.31
C THR A 31 12.69 -10.74 -15.51
N CYS A 32 12.62 -10.23 -16.75
CA CYS A 32 12.81 -11.03 -17.98
C CYS A 32 14.21 -10.90 -18.61
N LYS A 33 15.07 -10.02 -18.08
CA LYS A 33 16.45 -9.74 -18.53
C LYS A 33 16.59 -9.19 -19.96
N GLN A 34 15.47 -8.93 -20.66
CA GLN A 34 15.44 -8.24 -21.95
C GLN A 34 15.71 -6.73 -21.80
N PRO A 35 16.16 -6.04 -22.86
CA PRO A 35 16.21 -4.57 -22.89
C PRO A 35 14.85 -3.93 -22.58
N ILE A 36 14.86 -2.75 -21.98
CA ILE A 36 13.69 -1.88 -21.87
C ILE A 36 13.50 -1.17 -23.20
N ASN A 37 12.35 -1.39 -23.83
CA ASN A 37 11.87 -0.59 -24.94
C ASN A 37 10.95 0.51 -24.38
N VAL A 38 11.19 1.77 -24.77
CA VAL A 38 10.36 2.91 -24.33
C VAL A 38 9.05 3.00 -25.12
N GLU A 39 9.03 2.46 -26.35
CA GLU A 39 7.84 2.42 -27.21
C GLU A 39 6.82 1.33 -26.78
N GLU A 40 7.16 0.49 -25.81
CA GLU A 40 6.26 -0.53 -25.23
C GLU A 40 5.37 -0.01 -24.10
N PHE A 41 5.67 1.15 -23.51
CA PHE A 41 4.85 1.72 -22.42
C PHE A 41 3.55 2.32 -22.97
N ARG A 42 2.41 1.95 -22.37
CA ARG A 42 1.09 2.32 -22.90
C ARG A 42 0.63 3.74 -22.53
N ASP A 43 1.11 4.26 -21.40
CA ASP A 43 0.61 5.50 -20.80
C ASP A 43 1.61 6.09 -19.77
N GLU A 44 1.23 7.20 -19.11
CA GLU A 44 2.05 7.77 -18.05
C GLU A 44 2.09 6.95 -16.75
N LEU A 45 1.13 6.04 -16.51
CA LEU A 45 1.06 5.25 -15.28
C LEU A 45 2.10 4.13 -15.31
N SER A 46 2.08 3.32 -16.38
CA SER A 46 3.09 2.32 -16.71
C SER A 46 4.51 2.88 -16.79
N TRP A 47 4.69 4.14 -17.22
CA TRP A 47 5.97 4.85 -17.09
C TRP A 47 6.36 5.13 -15.63
N LYS A 48 5.45 5.67 -14.81
CA LYS A 48 5.72 5.93 -13.38
C LYS A 48 5.98 4.62 -12.60
N GLU A 49 5.31 3.54 -12.96
CA GLU A 49 5.57 2.19 -12.45
C GLU A 49 6.93 1.64 -12.91
N TYR A 50 7.36 1.95 -14.13
CA TYR A 50 8.73 1.67 -14.57
C TYR A 50 9.78 2.46 -13.76
N GLU A 51 9.55 3.74 -13.45
CA GLU A 51 10.48 4.52 -12.62
C GLU A 51 10.64 3.93 -11.19
N ILE A 52 9.57 3.32 -10.66
CA ILE A 52 9.57 2.68 -9.33
C ILE A 52 10.18 1.27 -9.37
N ALA A 53 9.68 0.39 -10.26
CA ALA A 53 10.03 -1.04 -10.28
C ALA A 53 11.21 -1.38 -11.21
N GLY A 54 11.34 -0.65 -12.33
CA GLY A 54 12.31 -0.90 -13.39
C GLY A 54 11.93 -2.04 -14.35
N MET A 55 10.66 -2.45 -14.40
CA MET A 55 10.17 -3.52 -15.27
C MET A 55 9.62 -3.00 -16.61
N CYS A 56 9.83 -3.73 -17.71
CA CYS A 56 9.18 -3.44 -19.00
C CYS A 56 7.66 -3.72 -18.91
N GLN A 57 6.88 -3.09 -19.80
CA GLN A 57 5.42 -3.24 -19.87
C GLN A 57 4.98 -4.71 -19.82
N SER A 58 5.54 -5.55 -20.69
CA SER A 58 5.22 -7.00 -20.78
C SER A 58 5.59 -7.84 -19.54
N CYS A 59 6.18 -7.24 -18.51
CA CYS A 59 6.32 -7.80 -17.16
C CYS A 59 5.45 -7.07 -16.11
N GLN A 60 5.19 -5.77 -16.26
CA GLN A 60 4.17 -5.05 -15.48
C GLN A 60 2.79 -5.70 -15.66
N ASP A 61 2.42 -5.97 -16.92
CA ASP A 61 1.15 -6.59 -17.34
C ASP A 61 0.82 -7.91 -16.64
N LYS A 62 1.84 -8.65 -16.18
CA LYS A 62 1.72 -9.96 -15.52
C LYS A 62 1.72 -9.88 -13.99
N VAL A 63 1.88 -8.67 -13.45
CA VAL A 63 1.94 -8.35 -12.02
C VAL A 63 0.78 -7.45 -11.63
N PHE A 64 0.35 -6.58 -12.55
CA PHE A 64 -0.76 -5.63 -12.43
C PHE A 64 -1.88 -5.95 -13.45
N GLU A 65 -2.02 -7.22 -13.84
CA GLU A 65 -3.13 -7.69 -14.70
C GLU A 65 -4.46 -7.29 -14.04
N GLU A 66 -5.26 -6.47 -14.72
CA GLU A 66 -6.38 -5.75 -14.07
C GLU A 66 -7.43 -6.73 -13.57
N ALA A 67 -7.52 -6.87 -12.24
CA ALA A 67 -8.61 -7.56 -11.57
C ALA A 67 -9.88 -6.69 -11.65
N GLU A 68 -10.56 -6.73 -12.80
CA GLU A 68 -11.89 -6.13 -13.01
C GLU A 68 -12.88 -6.63 -11.95
N GLY A 69 -13.06 -5.85 -10.88
CA GLY A 69 -13.84 -6.27 -9.72
C GLY A 69 -13.71 -5.44 -8.44
N TYR A 70 -12.97 -4.32 -8.43
CA TYR A 70 -12.88 -3.47 -7.23
C TYR A 70 -13.98 -2.40 -7.11
N ASP A 71 -14.88 -2.27 -8.08
CA ASP A 71 -15.88 -1.18 -8.13
C ASP A 71 -17.06 -1.38 -7.15
N THR A 72 -17.23 -2.58 -6.58
CA THR A 72 -18.36 -2.91 -5.68
C THR A 72 -18.03 -2.89 -4.18
N VAL A 73 -16.77 -2.68 -3.78
CA VAL A 73 -16.42 -2.66 -2.34
C VAL A 73 -16.99 -1.45 -1.58
N GLN A 74 -17.34 -0.35 -2.27
CA GLN A 74 -17.89 0.81 -1.57
C GLN A 74 -19.24 0.54 -0.90
N GLU A 75 -20.10 -0.31 -1.48
CA GLU A 75 -21.38 -0.72 -0.88
C GLU A 75 -21.21 -1.77 0.25
N LEU A 76 -20.05 -2.45 0.33
CA LEU A 76 -19.79 -3.51 1.31
C LEU A 76 -19.11 -3.03 2.60
N PHE A 77 -18.61 -1.79 2.64
CA PHE A 77 -17.96 -1.23 3.83
C PHE A 77 -18.90 -0.44 4.76
N GLU A 78 -20.04 0.06 4.28
CA GLU A 78 -20.98 0.83 5.11
C GLU A 78 -21.62 -0.02 6.21
N ASP A 79 -22.01 -1.27 5.91
CA ASP A 79 -22.67 -2.19 6.85
C ASP A 79 -21.71 -2.86 7.88
N ASN A 80 -20.39 -2.74 7.72
CA ASN A 80 -19.41 -3.42 8.59
C ASN A 80 -18.32 -2.53 9.21
N TYR A 81 -18.22 -1.24 8.87
CA TYR A 81 -17.29 -0.33 9.55
C TYR A 81 -17.83 0.15 10.91
N HIS A 82 -17.78 -0.72 11.91
CA HIS A 82 -18.19 -0.39 13.28
C HIS A 82 -17.11 0.46 13.98
N ASP A 83 -17.29 1.79 14.03
CA ASP A 83 -16.34 2.73 14.67
C ASP A 83 -16.15 2.40 16.18
N PRO A 84 -14.95 1.93 16.60
CA PRO A 84 -14.73 1.52 17.98
C PRO A 84 -14.84 2.66 19.02
N LYS A 85 -14.90 3.93 18.58
CA LYS A 85 -14.95 5.09 19.49
C LYS A 85 -16.34 5.38 20.04
N GLN A 86 -17.41 4.88 19.44
CA GLN A 86 -18.77 5.17 19.90
C GLN A 86 -19.18 4.37 21.15
N ALA A 87 -18.52 3.23 21.41
CA ALA A 87 -18.81 2.36 22.56
C ALA A 87 -18.46 2.96 23.94
N LEU A 88 -17.80 4.13 24.00
CA LEU A 88 -17.14 4.65 25.21
C LEU A 88 -17.84 5.85 25.89
N GLN A 89 -19.10 6.15 25.54
CA GLN A 89 -19.83 7.31 26.11
C GLN A 89 -21.10 6.99 26.90
N HIS A 90 -21.52 5.72 27.01
CA HIS A 90 -22.79 5.36 27.66
C HIS A 90 -22.69 4.89 29.13
N GLU A 91 -21.48 4.75 29.68
CA GLU A 91 -21.24 4.30 31.07
C GLU A 91 -21.04 5.45 32.07
N SER A 92 -21.95 6.44 32.06
CA SER A 92 -22.10 7.31 33.24
C SER A 92 -23.53 7.86 33.39
N ARG A 93 -23.97 8.01 34.64
CA ARG A 93 -25.18 8.73 35.10
C ARG A 93 -26.55 8.05 34.87
N ALA A 94 -26.87 7.06 35.70
CA ALA A 94 -28.28 6.73 36.02
C ALA A 94 -28.56 6.23 37.48
N ASP A 95 -27.56 6.05 38.35
CA ASP A 95 -27.77 5.53 39.71
C ASP A 95 -27.70 6.57 40.83
N ASN A 96 -28.76 7.38 40.96
CA ASN A 96 -29.29 7.74 42.26
C ASN A 96 -30.76 8.20 42.14
N LYS A 97 -31.69 7.31 42.52
CA LYS A 97 -33.06 7.67 42.88
C LYS A 97 -33.39 7.11 44.25
N THR A 98 -32.94 7.80 45.29
CA THR A 98 -33.32 7.55 46.69
C THR A 98 -34.81 7.25 46.81
N THR A 99 -35.13 6.12 47.44
CA THR A 99 -36.48 5.81 47.92
C THR A 99 -36.84 6.75 49.07
N VAL A 100 -37.90 7.51 48.90
CA VAL A 100 -38.61 8.13 50.02
C VAL A 100 -39.91 7.35 50.20
N GLU A 101 -39.94 6.55 51.28
CA GLU A 101 -41.07 5.72 51.65
C GLU A 101 -42.16 6.53 52.35
N GLU A 102 -43.32 5.90 52.39
CA GLU A 102 -44.62 6.31 52.92
C GLU A 102 -44.58 6.99 54.30
N ALA A 103 -45.08 8.23 54.37
CA ALA A 103 -45.60 8.89 55.57
C ALA A 103 -46.52 10.06 55.12
N GLU A 104 -47.69 10.33 55.72
CA GLU A 104 -48.44 9.62 56.78
C GLU A 104 -49.96 9.85 56.55
N ALA A 105 -50.78 9.26 57.43
CA ALA A 105 -52.25 9.20 57.38
C ALA A 105 -52.99 10.55 57.47
#